data_AF-X1J710-F1
#
_entry.id   AF-X1J710-F1
#
_cell.length_a   1.000
_cell.length_b   1.000
_cell.length_c   1.000
_cell.angle_alpha   90.00
_cell.angle_beta   90.00
_cell.angle_gamma   90.00
#
_symmetry.space_group_name_H-M   'P 1'
#
loop_
_entity.id
_entity.type
_entity.pdbx_description
1 polymer ?
#
loop_
_entity_poly.entity_id
_entity_poly.type
_entity_poly.pdbx_seq_one_letter_code
_entity_poly.pdbx_strand_id
1 'polypeptide(L)'
;MDSLHSKEKLEVINQIKEIYNFIRIKKFCRLIPEVRTNIAGALHDPKTKSDVAGIDGRITIVNGIPKAAGEIKFGVAEHTARLILTAKTFDQSINYVMNLRYTPELIKNIQEKTDLELKEILRDKESLKIKNKEFTTMQ
;
A
#
# COMPACT_ATOMS: atom_id res chain seq x y z
N MET A 1 19.08 -20.47 -10.40
CA MET A 1 18.39 -19.73 -9.32
C MET A 1 18.14 -18.27 -9.70
N ASP A 2 19.02 -17.62 -10.46
CA ASP A 2 18.88 -16.19 -10.84
C ASP A 2 17.68 -15.85 -11.75
N SER A 3 17.21 -16.79 -12.58
CA SER A 3 16.08 -16.57 -13.49
C SER A 3 14.73 -16.45 -12.79
N LEU A 4 14.50 -17.23 -11.73
CA LEU A 4 13.24 -17.23 -10.98
C LEU A 4 13.08 -15.93 -10.17
N HIS A 5 14.15 -15.51 -9.50
CA HIS A 5 14.16 -14.27 -8.73
C HIS A 5 14.01 -13.03 -9.63
N SER A 6 14.58 -13.09 -10.84
CA SER A 6 14.39 -12.03 -11.85
C SER A 6 12.94 -11.98 -12.37
N LYS A 7 12.29 -13.14 -12.53
CA LYS A 7 10.89 -13.22 -12.94
C LYS A 7 9.95 -12.64 -11.88
N GLU A 8 10.14 -13.02 -10.63
CA GLU A 8 9.33 -12.51 -9.50
C GLU A 8 9.47 -10.98 -9.36
N LYS A 9 10.68 -10.45 -9.44
CA LYS A 9 10.91 -8.99 -9.44
C LYS A 9 10.16 -8.29 -10.56
N LEU A 10 10.15 -8.89 -11.75
CA LEU A 10 9.42 -8.35 -12.89
C LEU A 10 7.90 -8.40 -12.68
N GLU A 11 7.38 -9.50 -12.11
CA GLU A 11 5.96 -9.64 -11.77
C GLU A 11 5.51 -8.56 -10.78
N VAL A 12 6.30 -8.30 -9.73
CA VAL A 12 6.02 -7.22 -8.77
C VAL A 12 6.00 -5.84 -9.45
N ILE A 13 6.98 -5.56 -10.30
CA ILE A 13 7.04 -4.29 -11.06
C ILE A 13 5.82 -4.13 -11.96
N ASN A 14 5.44 -5.18 -12.68
CA ASN A 14 4.29 -5.18 -13.57
C ASN A 14 2.99 -4.97 -12.80
N GLN A 15 2.81 -5.64 -11.66
CA GLN A 15 1.62 -5.46 -10.83
C GLN A 15 1.51 -4.02 -10.30
N ILE A 16 2.61 -3.42 -9.85
CA ILE A 16 2.62 -2.01 -9.42
C ILE A 16 2.26 -1.10 -10.60
N LYS A 17 2.76 -1.39 -11.81
CA LYS A 17 2.45 -0.63 -13.02
C LYS A 17 0.98 -0.71 -13.39
N GLU A 18 0.36 -1.88 -13.26
CA GLU A 18 -1.08 -2.08 -13.47
C GLU A 18 -1.91 -1.31 -12.45
N ILE A 19 -1.58 -1.42 -11.16
CA ILE A 19 -2.25 -0.66 -10.09
C ILE A 19 -2.12 0.83 -10.35
N TYR A 20 -0.92 1.30 -10.69
CA TYR A 20 -0.68 2.71 -11.02
C TYR A 20 -1.57 3.14 -12.18
N ASN A 21 -1.62 2.39 -13.28
CA ASN A 21 -2.47 2.72 -14.42
C ASN A 21 -3.96 2.75 -14.07
N PHE A 22 -4.43 1.83 -13.23
CA PHE A 22 -5.81 1.79 -12.75
C PHE A 22 -6.19 3.04 -11.95
N ILE A 23 -5.29 3.53 -11.09
CA ILE A 23 -5.57 4.71 -10.25
C ILE A 23 -5.36 6.05 -10.96
N ARG A 24 -4.89 6.08 -12.23
CA ARG A 24 -4.63 7.32 -13.00
C ARG A 24 -5.91 7.96 -13.53
N ILE A 25 -6.81 8.29 -12.62
CA ILE A 25 -8.11 8.88 -12.90
C ILE A 25 -8.35 10.08 -11.96
N LYS A 26 -9.03 11.12 -12.46
CA LYS A 26 -9.26 12.38 -11.71
C LYS A 26 -9.87 12.13 -10.32
N LYS A 27 -10.82 11.20 -10.22
CA LYS A 27 -11.49 10.87 -8.95
C LYS A 27 -10.54 10.38 -7.87
N PHE A 28 -9.43 9.73 -8.24
CA PHE A 28 -8.44 9.21 -7.31
C PHE A 28 -7.61 10.32 -6.64
N CYS A 29 -7.53 11.52 -7.23
CA CYS A 29 -6.81 12.65 -6.61
C CYS A 29 -7.33 12.99 -5.20
N ARG A 30 -8.61 12.75 -4.91
CA ARG A 30 -9.20 12.95 -3.56
C ARG A 30 -8.59 12.02 -2.51
N LEU A 31 -8.01 10.89 -2.92
CA LEU A 31 -7.39 9.89 -2.07
C LEU A 31 -5.88 10.08 -1.91
N ILE A 32 -5.27 11.06 -2.57
CA ILE A 32 -3.83 11.36 -2.42
C ILE A 32 -3.63 12.30 -1.21
N PRO A 33 -2.83 11.91 -0.21
CA PRO A 33 -2.53 12.76 0.95
C PRO A 33 -1.45 13.80 0.64
N GLU A 34 -1.26 14.77 1.54
CA GLU A 34 -0.21 15.81 1.44
C GLU A 34 1.20 15.21 1.35
N VAL A 35 1.43 14.11 2.06
CA VAL A 35 2.67 13.32 2.01
C VAL A 35 2.82 12.46 0.74
N ARG A 36 1.87 12.57 -0.20
CA ARG A 36 1.79 11.80 -1.46
C ARG A 36 1.51 10.31 -1.23
N THR A 37 1.03 9.64 -2.28
CA THR A 37 0.73 8.19 -2.25
C THR A 37 1.91 7.41 -2.81
N ASN A 38 2.24 6.28 -2.22
CA ASN A 38 3.11 5.29 -2.82
C ASN A 38 2.39 3.94 -2.89
N ILE A 39 2.81 3.11 -3.85
CA ILE A 39 2.41 1.72 -3.98
C ILE A 39 3.68 0.93 -3.72
N ALA A 40 3.64 -0.01 -2.78
CA ALA A 40 4.73 -0.94 -2.56
C ALA A 40 4.27 -2.37 -2.81
N GLY A 41 5.13 -3.14 -3.45
CA GLY A 41 4.96 -4.57 -3.66
C GLY A 41 6.21 -5.31 -3.16
N ALA A 42 6.02 -6.36 -2.37
CA ALA A 42 7.12 -7.16 -1.86
C ALA A 42 7.26 -8.45 -2.67
N LEU A 43 8.48 -9.00 -2.67
CA LEU A 43 8.67 -10.41 -3.03
C LEU A 43 7.92 -11.32 -2.05
N HIS A 44 7.78 -12.59 -2.41
CA HIS A 44 7.06 -13.60 -1.65
C HIS A 44 7.64 -13.75 -0.23
N ASP A 45 8.96 -13.84 -0.11
CA ASP A 45 9.70 -13.97 1.15
C ASP A 45 10.73 -12.82 1.32
N PRO A 46 10.27 -11.59 1.57
CA PRO A 46 11.13 -10.41 1.59
C PRO A 46 11.91 -10.36 2.92
N LYS A 47 13.23 -10.13 2.84
CA LYS A 47 14.09 -10.05 4.03
C LYS A 47 14.38 -8.62 4.43
N THR A 48 14.47 -7.73 3.45
CA THR A 48 14.87 -6.34 3.64
C THR A 48 14.04 -5.39 2.80
N LYS A 49 14.20 -4.08 3.02
CA LYS A 49 13.59 -3.05 2.17
C LYS A 49 14.00 -3.19 0.69
N SER A 50 15.16 -3.79 0.41
CA SER A 50 15.64 -4.04 -0.95
C SER A 50 14.82 -5.11 -1.68
N ASP A 51 14.01 -5.89 -0.97
CA ASP A 51 13.09 -6.89 -1.52
C ASP A 51 11.69 -6.31 -1.73
N VAL A 52 11.54 -5.00 -1.61
CA VAL A 52 10.28 -4.29 -1.81
C VAL A 52 10.44 -3.25 -2.91
N ALA A 53 9.61 -3.34 -3.94
CA ALA A 53 9.49 -2.35 -4.99
C ALA A 53 8.49 -1.26 -4.64
N GLY A 54 8.70 -0.07 -5.17
CA GLY A 54 7.70 1.00 -5.19
C GLY A 54 8.11 2.13 -6.11
N ILE A 55 7.33 3.21 -6.12
CA ILE A 55 7.57 4.35 -7.01
C ILE A 55 8.53 5.33 -6.35
N ASP A 56 9.66 5.57 -7.01
CA ASP A 56 10.63 6.58 -6.60
C ASP A 56 10.00 7.99 -6.68
N GLY A 57 10.16 8.78 -5.63
CA GLY A 57 9.52 10.11 -5.51
C GLY A 57 8.00 10.12 -5.29
N ARG A 58 7.34 8.95 -5.23
CA ARG A 58 5.89 8.74 -4.96
C ARG A 58 4.97 9.26 -6.08
N ILE A 59 3.67 9.18 -5.85
CA ILE A 59 2.59 9.65 -6.73
C ILE A 59 1.99 10.93 -6.17
N THR A 60 2.04 11.99 -6.97
CA THR A 60 1.43 13.30 -6.66
C THR A 60 0.33 13.65 -7.65
N ILE A 61 -0.25 14.84 -7.54
CA ILE A 61 -1.26 15.36 -8.46
C ILE A 61 -0.58 16.35 -9.40
N VAL A 62 -0.67 16.11 -10.70
CA VAL A 62 -0.22 17.05 -11.75
C VAL A 62 -1.39 17.25 -12.71
N ASN A 63 -1.80 18.51 -12.93
CA ASN A 63 -2.92 18.87 -13.80
C ASN A 63 -4.23 18.09 -13.47
N GLY A 64 -4.48 17.87 -12.18
CA GLY A 64 -5.67 17.14 -11.71
C GLY A 64 -5.66 15.64 -11.98
N ILE A 65 -4.49 15.04 -12.24
CA ILE A 65 -4.32 13.60 -12.48
C ILE A 65 -3.20 13.04 -11.60
N PRO A 66 -3.33 11.81 -11.06
CA PRO A 66 -2.22 11.14 -10.38
C PRO A 66 -1.03 10.93 -11.31
N LYS A 67 0.15 11.32 -10.85
CA LYS A 67 1.41 11.24 -11.60
C LYS A 67 2.52 10.70 -10.70
N ALA A 68 3.10 9.58 -11.10
CA ALA A 68 4.35 9.08 -10.53
C ALA A 68 5.49 10.07 -10.82
N ALA A 69 6.27 10.40 -9.78
CA ALA A 69 7.42 11.29 -9.89
C ALA A 69 8.65 10.59 -10.51
N GLY A 70 8.74 9.27 -10.37
CA GLY A 70 9.86 8.48 -10.87
C GLY A 70 9.45 7.05 -11.28
N GLU A 71 10.46 6.21 -11.47
CA GLU A 71 10.31 4.83 -11.91
C GLU A 71 9.94 3.89 -10.76
N ILE A 72 9.46 2.70 -11.10
CA ILE A 72 9.24 1.62 -10.12
C ILE A 72 10.57 0.92 -9.89
N LYS A 73 11.06 0.91 -8.65
CA LYS A 73 12.36 0.34 -8.28
C LYS A 73 12.27 -0.39 -6.95
N PHE A 74 13.12 -1.38 -6.77
CA PHE A 74 13.36 -2.02 -5.49
C PHE A 74 14.17 -1.11 -4.56
N GLY A 75 13.84 -1.13 -3.26
CA GLY A 75 14.59 -0.39 -2.23
C GLY A 75 14.24 1.09 -2.07
N VAL A 76 13.34 1.66 -2.87
CA VAL A 76 13.04 3.11 -2.85
C VAL A 76 11.87 3.52 -1.92
N ALA A 77 11.05 2.56 -1.50
CA ALA A 77 9.75 2.85 -0.88
C ALA A 77 9.79 2.76 0.66
N GLU A 78 10.57 3.60 1.34
CA GLU A 78 10.97 3.38 2.73
C GLU A 78 9.82 3.14 3.76
N HIS A 79 8.78 3.99 3.76
CA HIS A 79 7.69 3.89 4.73
C HIS A 79 6.77 2.71 4.45
N THR A 80 6.35 2.56 3.19
CA THR A 80 5.48 1.47 2.74
C THR A 80 6.20 0.12 2.76
N ALA A 81 7.52 0.08 2.56
CA ALA A 81 8.34 -1.11 2.75
C ALA A 81 8.37 -1.59 4.20
N ARG A 82 8.46 -0.68 5.17
CA ARG A 82 8.29 -1.07 6.60
C ARG A 82 6.92 -1.66 6.86
N LEU A 83 5.86 -1.02 6.34
CA LEU A 83 4.49 -1.48 6.55
C LEU A 83 4.26 -2.89 6.00
N ILE A 84 4.68 -3.16 4.76
CA ILE A 84 4.48 -4.48 4.15
C ILE A 84 5.34 -5.57 4.80
N LEU A 85 6.59 -5.26 5.17
CA LEU A 85 7.44 -6.21 5.89
C LEU A 85 6.82 -6.59 7.24
N THR A 86 6.31 -5.60 7.99
CA THR A 86 5.57 -5.87 9.23
C THR A 86 4.27 -6.62 8.97
N ALA A 87 3.49 -6.26 7.96
CA ALA A 87 2.24 -6.96 7.65
C ALA A 87 2.48 -8.45 7.34
N LYS A 88 3.54 -8.77 6.57
CA LYS A 88 3.91 -10.14 6.23
C LYS A 88 4.30 -11.00 7.44
N THR A 89 4.77 -10.42 8.55
CA THR A 89 5.02 -11.22 9.77
C THR A 89 3.74 -11.76 10.39
N PHE A 90 2.59 -11.17 10.08
CA PHE A 90 1.27 -11.62 10.54
C PHE A 90 0.53 -12.41 9.46
N ASP A 91 0.63 -11.99 8.19
CA ASP A 91 -0.04 -12.63 7.07
C ASP A 91 0.82 -12.57 5.80
N GLN A 92 1.36 -13.72 5.40
CA GLN A 92 2.24 -13.86 4.24
C GLN A 92 1.53 -13.61 2.90
N SER A 93 0.20 -13.63 2.86
CA SER A 93 -0.57 -13.34 1.65
C SER A 93 -0.55 -11.86 1.26
N ILE A 94 -0.19 -10.96 2.20
CA ILE A 94 -0.13 -9.51 1.95
C ILE A 94 1.14 -9.17 1.16
N ASN A 95 1.00 -9.00 -0.15
CA ASN A 95 2.11 -8.70 -1.06
C ASN A 95 2.14 -7.26 -1.57
N TYR A 96 1.10 -6.45 -1.31
CA TYR A 96 1.03 -5.06 -1.76
C TYR A 96 0.43 -4.15 -0.71
N VAL A 97 0.89 -2.90 -0.66
CA VAL A 97 0.35 -1.87 0.22
C VAL A 97 0.34 -0.52 -0.49
N MET A 98 -0.68 0.28 -0.22
CA MET A 98 -0.80 1.65 -0.72
C MET A 98 -1.27 2.56 0.40
N ASN A 99 -0.63 3.72 0.56
CA ASN A 99 -1.09 4.72 1.52
C ASN A 99 -2.04 5.72 0.86
N LEU A 100 -3.18 5.95 1.51
CA LEU A 100 -4.24 6.84 1.05
C LEU A 100 -4.48 7.96 2.06
N ARG A 101 -5.13 9.03 1.60
CA ARG A 101 -5.65 10.09 2.46
C ARG A 101 -6.75 9.53 3.36
N TYR A 102 -6.55 9.66 4.67
CA TYR A 102 -7.59 9.38 5.64
C TYR A 102 -8.68 10.45 5.60
N THR A 103 -9.94 10.02 5.55
CA THR A 103 -11.10 10.85 5.84
C THR A 103 -12.14 10.00 6.57
N PRO A 104 -12.88 10.54 7.56
CA PRO A 104 -13.95 9.80 8.23
C PRO A 104 -15.01 9.27 7.26
N GLU A 105 -15.32 10.05 6.21
CA GLU A 105 -16.26 9.67 5.15
C GLU A 105 -15.77 8.44 4.35
N LEU A 106 -14.46 8.35 4.05
CA LEU A 106 -13.90 7.18 3.37
C LEU A 106 -14.06 5.92 4.21
N ILE A 107 -13.75 5.99 5.50
CA ILE A 107 -13.88 4.84 6.42
C ILE A 107 -15.33 4.39 6.50
N LYS A 108 -16.26 5.34 6.70
CA LYS A 108 -17.70 5.05 6.71
C LYS A 108 -18.16 4.37 5.41
N ASN A 109 -17.75 4.89 4.26
CA ASN A 109 -18.09 4.30 2.96
C ASN A 109 -17.52 2.88 2.81
N ILE A 110 -16.30 2.61 3.27
CA ILE A 110 -15.72 1.26 3.22
C ILE A 110 -16.55 0.30 4.10
N GLN A 111 -16.91 0.71 5.32
CA GLN A 111 -17.75 -0.08 6.24
C GLN A 111 -19.13 -0.39 5.68
N GLU A 112 -19.77 0.58 5.03
CA GLU A 112 -21.16 0.44 4.57
C GLU A 112 -21.30 -0.21 3.20
N LYS A 113 -20.25 -0.17 2.36
CA LYS A 113 -20.37 -0.51 0.92
C LYS A 113 -19.44 -1.62 0.45
N THR A 114 -18.59 -2.15 1.33
CA THR A 114 -17.63 -3.20 0.98
C THR A 114 -17.55 -4.23 2.10
N ASP A 115 -17.02 -5.40 1.77
CA ASP A 115 -16.67 -6.50 2.67
C ASP A 115 -15.21 -6.42 3.14
N LEU A 116 -14.54 -5.28 2.95
CA LEU A 116 -13.15 -5.09 3.35
C LEU A 116 -13.01 -5.06 4.88
N GLU A 117 -12.04 -5.82 5.38
CA GLU A 117 -11.69 -5.79 6.80
C GLU A 117 -11.00 -4.47 7.17
N LEU A 118 -11.48 -3.80 8.22
CA LEU A 118 -10.92 -2.56 8.73
C LEU A 118 -10.28 -2.78 10.10
N LYS A 119 -8.98 -2.47 10.18
CA LYS A 119 -8.21 -2.50 11.42
C LYS A 119 -7.62 -1.12 11.70
N GLU A 120 -7.78 -0.64 12.93
CA GLU A 120 -7.23 0.62 13.40
C GLU A 120 -6.11 0.36 14.41
N ILE A 121 -4.94 0.97 14.16
CA ILE A 121 -3.78 0.88 15.06
C ILE A 121 -3.61 2.24 15.74
N LEU A 122 -3.97 2.32 17.02
CA LEU A 122 -3.75 3.51 17.83
C LEU A 122 -2.30 3.51 18.32
N ARG A 123 -1.52 4.49 17.87
CA ARG A 123 -0.17 4.74 18.39
C ARG A 123 -0.31 5.58 19.65
N ASP A 124 -0.28 4.95 20.82
CA ASP A 124 -0.04 5.66 22.06
C ASP A 124 1.47 5.66 22.35
N LYS A 125 2.00 6.74 22.93
CA LYS A 125 3.44 7.02 23.03
C LYS A 125 4.26 5.92 23.72
N GLU A 126 3.61 5.00 24.43
CA GLU A 126 4.27 3.94 25.23
C GLU A 126 3.79 2.50 24.93
N SER A 127 2.78 2.27 24.08
CA SER A 127 2.38 0.90 23.71
C SER A 127 1.56 0.81 22.41
N LEU A 128 1.80 -0.25 21.62
CA LEU A 128 0.94 -0.64 20.50
C LEU A 128 -0.23 -1.46 21.08
N LYS A 129 -1.40 -0.85 21.26
CA LYS A 129 -2.63 -1.59 21.58
C LYS A 129 -3.41 -1.82 20.29
N ILE A 130 -3.47 -3.07 19.84
CA ILE A 130 -4.36 -3.48 18.75
C ILE A 130 -5.78 -3.51 19.33
N LYS A 131 -6.67 -2.61 18.87
CA LYS A 131 -8.10 -2.81 19.07
C LYS A 131 -8.62 -3.58 17.86
N ASN A 132 -8.83 -4.88 18.03
CA ASN A 132 -9.73 -5.60 17.16
C ASN A 132 -11.13 -5.08 17.44
N LYS A 133 -11.66 -4.22 16.58
CA LYS A 133 -13.12 -4.19 16.44
C LYS A 133 -13.46 -5.35 15.54
N GLU A 134 -13.80 -6.48 16.14
CA GLU A 134 -14.61 -7.47 15.44
C GLU A 134 -15.89 -6.76 15.03
N PHE A 135 -16.02 -6.45 13.75
CA PHE A 135 -17.29 -6.06 13.17
C PHE A 135 -17.96 -7.35 12.72
N THR A 136 -18.38 -8.16 13.69
CA THR A 136 -19.28 -9.27 13.42
C THR A 136 -20.56 -8.66 12.86
N THR A 137 -20.92 -9.03 11.64
CA THR A 137 -22.23 -8.75 11.08
C THR A 137 -23.26 -9.32 12.05
N MET A 138 -23.98 -8.45 12.76
CA MET A 138 -25.15 -8.86 13.51
C MET A 138 -26.17 -9.40 12.49
N GLN A 139 -26.43 -10.71 12.54
CA GLN A 139 -27.72 -11.27 12.14
C GLN A 139 -28.73 -10.99 13.25
#